data_AF-A0A151QVA5-F1
#
_entry.id   AF-A0A151QVA5-F1
#
_cell.length_a   1.000
_cell.length_b   1.000
_cell.length_c   1.000
_cell.angle_alpha   90.00
_cell.angle_beta   90.00
_cell.angle_gamma   90.00
#
_symmetry.space_group_name_H-M   'P 1'
#
loop_
_entity.id
_entity.type
_entity.pdbx_description
1 polymer ?
#
loop_
_entity_poly.entity_id
_entity_poly.type
_entity_poly.pdbx_seq_one_letter_code
_entity_poly.pdbx_strand_id
1 'polypeptide(L)'
;MKLSFDDLDRKEKQIFLDLACFFLKLSTKINVDNLKSLLKDDKSDNSVIFGLERLKDKALISFSEDNIVSMHDSLQEMACEIVRQESIEDSGSRSRLWDPNDIYEVLKNDKVTEAIRSIRIQLTTIRGLKLRPHIFAKMSKLKFLEISREDAYYGFENQLGEGPLFLATELRFLSWDCYPLKSLPQNFSAEKLVILKLQLSKLEKLWDGVKNLVSLKGVYLDGSSELKELPDLSKAINLEVLDLSSCESLTTVHPSIFSLAKLEILNLSNCI
;
A
#
# COMPACT_ATOMS: atom_id res chain seq x y z
N MET A 1 6.14 29.05 -2.31
CA MET A 1 5.84 27.60 -2.29
C MET A 1 5.67 27.04 -3.70
N LYS A 2 4.72 27.53 -4.52
CA LYS A 2 4.50 27.04 -5.89
C LYS A 2 5.74 27.08 -6.80
N LEU A 3 6.50 28.19 -6.75
CA LEU A 3 7.77 28.33 -7.48
C LEU A 3 8.80 27.21 -7.18
N SER A 4 8.90 26.78 -5.91
CA SER A 4 9.85 25.72 -5.53
C SER A 4 9.44 24.36 -6.08
N PHE A 5 8.14 24.10 -6.17
CA PHE A 5 7.57 22.91 -6.81
C PHE A 5 7.71 22.97 -8.34
N ASP A 6 7.49 24.13 -8.96
CA ASP A 6 7.55 24.28 -10.41
C ASP A 6 8.95 23.97 -10.97
N ASP A 7 10.01 24.27 -10.20
CA ASP A 7 11.41 23.95 -10.47
C ASP A 7 11.79 22.45 -10.37
N LEU A 8 10.89 21.61 -9.85
CA LEU A 8 11.13 20.17 -9.73
C LEU A 8 11.00 19.49 -11.09
N ASP A 9 11.83 18.48 -11.32
CA ASP A 9 11.66 17.63 -12.48
C ASP A 9 10.38 16.78 -12.39
N ARG A 10 10.03 16.10 -13.49
CA ARG A 10 8.79 15.31 -13.56
C ARG A 10 8.71 14.25 -12.45
N LYS A 11 9.84 13.62 -12.10
CA LYS A 11 9.88 12.51 -11.15
C LYS A 11 9.87 13.00 -9.71
N GLU A 12 10.62 14.05 -9.42
CA GLU A 12 10.57 14.78 -8.16
C GLU A 12 9.16 15.27 -7.84
N LYS A 13 8.44 15.79 -8.85
CA LYS A 13 7.02 16.16 -8.71
C LYS A 13 6.16 14.95 -8.35
N GLN A 14 6.36 13.79 -9.01
CA GLN A 14 5.60 12.58 -8.67
C GLN A 14 5.90 12.09 -7.24
N ILE A 15 7.16 12.12 -6.80
CA ILE A 15 7.54 11.77 -5.43
C ILE A 15 6.84 12.71 -4.44
N PHE A 16 6.91 14.03 -4.67
CA PHE A 16 6.26 15.02 -3.82
C PHE A 16 4.75 14.76 -3.69
N LEU A 17 4.05 14.50 -4.81
CA LEU A 17 2.62 14.19 -4.82
C LEU A 17 2.31 12.84 -4.15
N ASP A 18 3.11 11.79 -4.37
CA ASP A 18 2.94 10.49 -3.71
C ASP A 18 3.09 10.62 -2.17
N LEU A 19 4.06 11.42 -1.71
CA LEU A 19 4.25 11.69 -0.29
C LEU A 19 3.04 12.43 0.30
N ALA A 20 2.64 13.55 -0.31
CA ALA A 20 1.60 14.42 0.20
C ALA A 20 0.19 13.80 0.15
N CYS A 21 -0.17 13.20 -0.99
CA CYS A 21 -1.53 12.73 -1.26
C CYS A 21 -1.78 11.29 -0.80
N PHE A 22 -0.72 10.53 -0.47
CA PHE A 22 -0.84 9.14 -0.02
C PHE A 22 -0.05 8.85 1.25
N PHE A 23 1.29 8.81 1.22
CA PHE A 23 2.10 8.27 2.33
C PHE A 23 1.96 9.03 3.65
N LEU A 24 1.88 10.36 3.60
CA LEU A 24 1.69 11.18 4.81
C LEU A 24 0.28 11.08 5.39
N LYS A 25 -0.69 10.58 4.60
CA LYS A 25 -2.09 10.38 5.00
C LYS A 25 -2.40 8.95 5.46
N LEU A 26 -1.44 8.01 5.37
CA LEU A 26 -1.63 6.62 5.81
C LEU A 26 -1.92 6.52 7.30
N SER A 27 -2.62 5.45 7.70
CA SER A 27 -2.84 5.14 9.11
C SER A 27 -1.54 4.82 9.85
N THR A 28 -0.59 4.18 9.15
CA THR A 28 0.72 3.81 9.67
C THR A 28 1.82 4.59 8.96
N LYS A 29 2.74 5.19 9.71
CA LYS A 29 3.91 5.88 9.15
C LYS A 29 4.87 4.88 8.50
N ILE A 30 5.48 5.29 7.39
CA ILE A 30 6.48 4.52 6.66
C ILE A 30 7.82 5.27 6.75
N ASN A 31 8.87 4.55 7.16
CA ASN A 31 10.21 5.13 7.24
C ASN A 31 10.78 5.45 5.85
N VAL A 32 11.78 6.33 5.82
CA VAL A 32 12.38 6.83 4.58
C VAL A 32 13.02 5.71 3.74
N ASP A 33 13.59 4.68 4.35
CA ASP A 33 14.24 3.58 3.62
C ASP A 33 13.24 2.67 2.89
N ASN A 34 12.08 2.44 3.50
CA ASN A 34 10.96 1.80 2.84
C ASN A 34 10.38 2.69 1.74
N LEU A 35 10.26 4.01 1.96
CA LEU A 35 9.84 4.95 0.92
C LEU A 35 10.76 4.93 -0.30
N LYS A 36 12.09 4.89 -0.09
CA LYS A 36 13.08 4.73 -1.17
C LYS A 36 12.82 3.50 -2.03
N SER A 37 12.32 2.41 -1.43
CA SER A 37 12.01 1.17 -2.15
C SER A 37 10.64 1.22 -2.84
N LEU A 38 9.65 1.81 -2.18
CA LEU A 38 8.27 1.96 -2.66
C LEU A 38 8.15 2.91 -3.86
N LEU A 39 8.91 4.00 -3.85
CA LEU A 39 8.83 5.06 -4.86
C LEU A 39 9.68 4.78 -6.11
N LYS A 40 10.47 3.70 -6.13
CA LYS A 40 11.26 3.31 -7.31
C LYS A 40 10.35 3.00 -8.48
N ASP A 41 10.79 3.34 -9.69
CA ASP A 41 10.11 2.87 -10.90
C ASP A 41 10.70 1.52 -11.37
N ASP A 42 11.99 1.28 -11.10
CA ASP A 42 12.70 0.02 -11.39
C ASP A 42 13.82 -0.26 -10.35
N LYS A 43 14.40 -1.46 -10.34
CA LYS A 43 15.40 -1.91 -9.36
C LYS A 43 16.71 -1.11 -9.40
N SER A 44 17.14 -0.63 -10.57
CA SER A 44 18.39 0.12 -10.76
C SER A 44 18.26 1.64 -10.54
N ASP A 45 17.10 2.09 -10.06
CA ASP A 45 16.73 3.48 -10.05
C ASP A 45 17.13 4.18 -8.73
N ASN A 46 18.31 4.81 -8.74
CA ASN A 46 18.77 5.66 -7.63
C ASN A 46 18.14 7.05 -7.63
N SER A 47 17.30 7.40 -8.63
CA SER A 47 16.77 8.75 -8.75
C SER A 47 15.83 9.12 -7.61
N VAL A 48 15.24 8.13 -6.91
CA VAL A 48 14.37 8.39 -5.76
C VAL A 48 15.15 8.97 -4.60
N ILE A 49 16.39 8.51 -4.39
CA ILE A 49 17.27 9.01 -3.32
C ILE A 49 17.57 10.47 -3.58
N PHE A 50 18.05 10.79 -4.80
CA PHE A 50 18.31 12.18 -5.21
C PHE A 50 17.05 13.05 -5.18
N GLY A 51 15.89 12.50 -5.57
CA GLY A 51 14.63 13.23 -5.53
C GLY A 51 14.23 13.60 -4.10
N LEU A 52 14.36 12.67 -3.14
CA LEU A 52 14.08 12.95 -1.73
C LEU A 52 15.07 13.96 -1.14
N GLU A 53 16.35 13.87 -1.48
CA GLU A 53 17.37 14.85 -1.07
C GLU A 53 17.05 16.24 -1.63
N ARG A 54 16.71 16.35 -2.92
CA ARG A 54 16.33 17.61 -3.55
C ARG A 54 15.08 18.23 -2.96
N LEU A 55 14.07 17.43 -2.62
CA LEU A 55 12.89 17.91 -1.90
C LEU A 55 13.25 18.46 -0.51
N LYS A 56 14.18 17.80 0.19
CA LYS A 56 14.69 18.27 1.49
C LYS A 56 15.48 19.58 1.35
N ASP A 57 16.38 19.69 0.38
CA ASP A 57 17.19 20.89 0.14
C ASP A 57 16.34 22.11 -0.22
N LYS A 58 15.22 21.89 -0.91
CA LYS A 58 14.21 22.91 -1.22
C LYS A 58 13.24 23.20 -0.08
N ALA A 59 13.46 22.62 1.10
CA ALA A 59 12.60 22.69 2.29
C ALA A 59 11.13 22.31 2.02
N LEU A 60 10.91 21.38 1.07
CA LEU A 60 9.58 20.86 0.75
C LEU A 60 9.19 19.67 1.64
N ILE A 61 10.18 18.97 2.18
CA ILE A 61 10.02 17.91 3.18
C ILE A 61 11.10 18.03 4.25
N SER A 62 10.89 17.38 5.40
CA SER A 62 11.89 17.16 6.42
C SER A 62 11.91 15.69 6.85
N PHE A 63 12.98 15.26 7.51
CA PHE A 63 13.06 13.93 8.12
C PHE A 63 13.17 14.11 9.64
N SER A 64 12.37 13.38 10.39
CA SER A 64 12.47 13.31 11.84
C SER A 64 13.67 12.46 12.28
N GLU A 65 13.99 12.51 13.58
CA GLU A 65 15.00 11.64 14.19
C GLU A 65 14.66 10.16 14.02
N ASP A 66 13.36 9.82 14.04
CA ASP A 66 12.85 8.46 13.81
C ASP A 66 12.85 8.02 12.33
N ASN A 67 13.57 8.74 11.45
CA ASN A 67 13.64 8.45 10.01
C ASN A 67 12.26 8.44 9.33
N ILE A 68 11.34 9.31 9.77
CA ILE A 68 10.02 9.51 9.18
C ILE A 68 9.99 10.82 8.39
N VAL A 69 9.41 10.79 7.20
CA VAL A 69 9.22 11.99 6.39
C VAL A 69 8.06 12.83 6.92
N SER A 70 8.24 14.15 6.89
CA SER A 70 7.25 15.14 7.26
C SER A 70 7.15 16.22 6.18
N MET A 71 5.97 16.81 6.03
CA MET A 71 5.70 17.92 5.13
C MET A 71 4.79 18.91 5.84
N HIS A 72 5.01 20.20 5.63
CA HIS A 72 4.15 21.24 6.19
C HIS A 72 2.74 21.18 5.59
N ASP A 73 1.70 21.41 6.39
CA ASP A 73 0.29 21.27 5.97
C ASP A 73 -0.04 22.09 4.72
N SER A 74 0.45 23.34 4.62
CA SER A 74 0.24 24.17 3.42
C SER A 74 0.87 23.59 2.14
N LEU A 75 1.98 22.86 2.24
CA LEU A 75 2.58 22.17 1.10
C LEU A 75 1.77 20.93 0.73
N GLN A 76 1.27 20.21 1.73
CA GLN A 76 0.40 19.07 1.51
C GLN A 76 -0.93 19.48 0.87
N GLU A 77 -1.51 20.60 1.32
CA GLU A 77 -2.72 21.19 0.73
C GLU A 77 -2.48 21.63 -0.71
N MET A 78 -1.35 22.31 -0.98
CA MET A 78 -0.95 22.66 -2.35
C MET A 78 -0.83 21.43 -3.24
N ALA A 79 -0.22 20.34 -2.77
CA ALA A 79 -0.13 19.08 -3.51
C ALA A 79 -1.50 18.46 -3.81
N CYS A 80 -2.38 18.46 -2.80
CA CYS A 80 -3.75 17.98 -2.94
C CYS A 80 -4.51 18.80 -4.00
N GLU A 81 -4.33 20.12 -4.01
CA GLU A 81 -4.95 20.98 -5.01
C GLU A 81 -4.40 20.71 -6.42
N ILE A 82 -3.09 20.50 -6.57
CA ILE A 82 -2.50 20.10 -7.86
C ILE A 82 -3.17 18.84 -8.41
N VAL A 83 -3.39 17.82 -7.57
CA VAL A 83 -4.07 16.58 -8.01
C VAL A 83 -5.55 16.81 -8.33
N ARG A 84 -6.25 17.68 -7.59
CA ARG A 84 -7.64 18.06 -7.93
C ARG A 84 -7.74 18.74 -9.29
N GLN A 85 -6.73 19.54 -9.65
CA GLN A 85 -6.65 20.22 -10.95
C GLN A 85 -6.31 19.27 -12.12
N GLU A 86 -5.89 18.03 -11.88
CA GLU A 86 -5.73 17.03 -12.96
C GLU A 86 -7.07 16.71 -13.63
N SER A 87 -8.16 16.72 -12.85
CA SER A 87 -9.53 16.58 -13.34
C SER A 87 -10.49 17.17 -12.30
N ILE A 88 -11.02 18.35 -12.61
CA ILE A 88 -11.89 19.10 -11.69
C ILE A 88 -13.22 18.37 -11.51
N GLU A 89 -13.84 17.95 -12.61
CA GLU A 89 -15.20 17.39 -12.63
C GLU A 89 -15.25 15.88 -12.38
N ASP A 90 -14.20 15.15 -12.77
CA ASP A 90 -14.16 13.69 -12.67
C ASP A 90 -13.02 13.23 -11.76
N SER A 91 -13.34 13.03 -10.49
CA SER A 91 -12.41 12.51 -9.49
C SER A 91 -11.82 11.15 -9.91
N GLY A 92 -12.54 10.33 -10.69
CA GLY A 92 -12.07 9.02 -11.15
C GLY A 92 -10.91 9.07 -12.14
N SER A 93 -10.69 10.24 -12.75
CA SER A 93 -9.59 10.53 -13.68
C SER A 93 -8.38 11.19 -13.01
N ARG A 94 -8.43 11.42 -11.69
CA ARG A 94 -7.28 11.94 -10.92
C ARG A 94 -6.31 10.81 -10.60
N SER A 95 -5.03 11.16 -10.49
CA SER A 95 -3.96 10.18 -10.25
C SER A 95 -3.85 9.72 -8.80
N ARG A 96 -4.28 10.52 -7.82
CA ARG A 96 -4.36 10.13 -6.41
C ARG A 96 -5.75 10.43 -5.84
N LEU A 97 -6.29 9.48 -5.09
CA LEU A 97 -7.57 9.59 -4.42
C LEU A 97 -7.42 9.33 -2.91
N TRP A 98 -7.86 10.29 -2.10
CA TRP A 98 -7.81 10.21 -0.64
C TRP A 98 -9.06 10.77 0.04
N ASP A 99 -9.90 11.52 -0.69
CA ASP A 99 -11.12 12.12 -0.14
C ASP A 99 -12.24 11.07 -0.07
N PRO A 100 -12.86 10.83 1.11
CA PRO A 100 -13.91 9.82 1.26
C PRO A 100 -15.11 10.03 0.32
N ASN A 101 -15.53 11.26 0.06
CA ASN A 101 -16.70 11.54 -0.78
C ASN A 101 -16.38 11.24 -2.25
N ASP A 102 -15.22 11.71 -2.73
CA ASP A 102 -14.74 11.40 -4.08
C ASP A 102 -14.63 9.89 -4.30
N ILE A 103 -14.04 9.17 -3.33
CA ILE A 103 -13.85 7.72 -3.41
C ILE A 103 -15.20 6.99 -3.44
N TYR A 104 -16.13 7.37 -2.55
CA TYR A 104 -17.47 6.78 -2.53
C TYR A 104 -18.15 6.93 -3.89
N GLU A 105 -18.18 8.14 -4.45
CA GLU A 105 -18.83 8.41 -5.73
C GLU A 105 -18.14 7.71 -6.90
N VAL A 106 -16.80 7.69 -6.93
CA VAL A 106 -16.04 7.03 -7.99
C VAL A 106 -16.24 5.51 -7.95
N LEU A 107 -16.21 4.89 -6.77
CA LEU A 107 -16.39 3.44 -6.63
C LEU A 107 -17.82 3.01 -6.87
N LYS A 108 -18.81 3.74 -6.33
CA LYS A 108 -20.24 3.48 -6.52
C LYS A 108 -20.64 3.53 -7.99
N ASN A 109 -20.12 4.52 -8.72
CA ASN A 109 -20.45 4.73 -10.13
C ASN A 109 -19.47 4.03 -11.09
N ASP A 110 -18.49 3.28 -10.59
CA ASP A 110 -17.46 2.58 -11.39
C ASP A 110 -16.72 3.50 -12.37
N LYS A 111 -16.41 4.70 -11.90
CA LYS A 111 -15.67 5.74 -12.65
C LYS A 111 -14.16 5.65 -12.46
N VAL A 112 -13.65 4.61 -11.80
CA VAL A 112 -12.21 4.41 -11.67
C VAL A 112 -11.56 4.23 -13.04
N THR A 113 -10.42 4.88 -13.25
CA THR A 113 -9.68 4.84 -14.51
C THR A 113 -8.24 4.37 -14.30
N GLU A 114 -7.53 4.14 -15.41
CA GLU A 114 -6.09 3.84 -15.39
C GLU A 114 -5.22 5.01 -14.90
N ALA A 115 -5.78 6.21 -14.73
CA ALA A 115 -5.04 7.35 -14.19
C ALA A 115 -4.65 7.14 -12.73
N ILE A 116 -5.49 6.41 -11.98
CA ILE A 116 -5.33 6.21 -10.54
C ILE A 116 -4.04 5.41 -10.27
N ARG A 117 -3.09 6.09 -9.67
CA ARG A 117 -1.81 5.56 -9.20
C ARG A 117 -1.86 5.20 -7.72
N SER A 118 -2.62 5.95 -6.91
CA SER A 118 -2.83 5.61 -5.51
C SER A 118 -4.24 5.90 -5.03
N ILE A 119 -4.76 5.03 -4.17
CA ILE A 119 -6.08 5.22 -3.55
C ILE A 119 -6.04 4.78 -2.09
N ARG A 120 -6.61 5.62 -1.23
CA ARG A 120 -6.74 5.37 0.21
C ARG A 120 -8.21 5.33 0.60
N ILE A 121 -8.71 4.15 0.96
CA ILE A 121 -10.10 3.88 1.24
C ILE A 121 -10.26 3.63 2.74
N GLN A 122 -11.18 4.32 3.39
CA GLN A 122 -11.63 3.89 4.71
C GLN A 122 -12.77 2.87 4.54
N LEU A 123 -12.75 1.78 5.31
CA LEU A 123 -13.81 0.77 5.24
C LEU A 123 -15.21 1.35 5.47
N THR A 124 -15.31 2.41 6.29
CA THR A 124 -16.53 3.18 6.52
C THR A 124 -17.04 3.86 5.25
N THR A 125 -16.15 4.37 4.39
CA THR A 125 -16.48 4.97 3.10
C THR A 125 -17.20 4.00 2.17
N ILE A 126 -16.77 2.74 2.14
CA ILE A 126 -17.34 1.73 1.24
C ILE A 126 -18.41 0.87 1.89
N ARG A 127 -18.88 1.26 3.09
CA ARG A 127 -19.90 0.51 3.81
C ARG A 127 -21.20 0.42 3.00
N GLY A 128 -21.66 -0.81 2.76
CA GLY A 128 -22.86 -1.08 1.98
C GLY A 128 -22.69 -0.96 0.47
N LEU A 129 -21.48 -0.64 -0.03
CA LEU A 129 -21.21 -0.68 -1.46
C LEU A 129 -20.99 -2.12 -1.93
N LYS A 130 -21.74 -2.52 -2.95
CA LYS A 130 -21.45 -3.74 -3.72
C LYS A 130 -20.38 -3.41 -4.76
N LEU A 131 -19.11 -3.53 -4.36
CA LEU A 131 -18.00 -3.37 -5.29
C LEU A 131 -17.99 -4.52 -6.29
N ARG A 132 -17.78 -4.18 -7.57
CA ARG A 132 -17.65 -5.19 -8.61
C ARG A 132 -16.30 -5.91 -8.45
N PRO A 133 -16.21 -7.23 -8.68
CA PRO A 133 -14.97 -7.96 -8.49
C PRO A 133 -13.81 -7.46 -9.36
N HIS A 134 -14.08 -6.73 -10.44
CA HIS A 134 -13.08 -6.28 -11.41
C HIS A 134 -12.76 -4.78 -11.30
N ILE A 135 -13.26 -4.08 -10.26
CA ILE A 135 -13.10 -2.63 -10.17
C ILE A 135 -11.62 -2.21 -10.11
N PHE A 136 -10.78 -2.96 -9.40
CA PHE A 136 -9.35 -2.69 -9.32
C PHE A 136 -8.60 -3.06 -10.61
N ALA A 137 -9.17 -3.90 -11.48
CA ALA A 137 -8.55 -4.27 -12.74
C ALA A 137 -8.47 -3.10 -13.74
N LYS A 138 -9.35 -2.09 -13.61
CA LYS A 138 -9.32 -0.88 -14.45
C LYS A 138 -8.16 0.06 -14.09
N MET A 139 -7.63 -0.04 -12.88
CA MET A 139 -6.56 0.83 -12.38
C MET A 139 -5.19 0.21 -12.69
N SER A 140 -4.87 0.08 -13.97
CA SER A 140 -3.64 -0.60 -14.44
C SER A 140 -2.33 0.04 -13.95
N LYS A 141 -2.35 1.32 -13.59
CA LYS A 141 -1.20 2.07 -13.05
C LYS A 141 -1.17 2.14 -11.51
N LEU A 142 -2.07 1.43 -10.83
CA LEU A 142 -2.17 1.44 -9.38
C LEU A 142 -0.89 0.88 -8.74
N LYS A 143 -0.20 1.73 -7.98
CA LYS A 143 1.01 1.37 -7.24
C LYS A 143 0.78 1.26 -5.75
N PHE A 144 -0.12 2.07 -5.19
CA PHE A 144 -0.32 2.14 -3.75
C PHE A 144 -1.80 2.07 -3.37
N LEU A 145 -2.15 1.09 -2.55
CA LEU A 145 -3.51 0.88 -2.06
C LEU A 145 -3.49 0.74 -0.55
N GLU A 146 -4.27 1.59 0.13
CA GLU A 146 -4.65 1.41 1.53
C GLU A 146 -6.16 1.24 1.62
N ILE A 147 -6.62 0.19 2.29
CA ILE A 147 -7.99 -0.01 2.71
C ILE A 147 -7.94 -0.24 4.22
N SER A 148 -8.13 0.83 4.98
CA SER A 148 -7.94 0.80 6.43
C SER A 148 -9.27 0.84 7.17
N ARG A 149 -9.31 0.25 8.36
CA ARG A 149 -10.38 0.53 9.32
C ARG A 149 -10.19 1.92 9.91
N GLU A 150 -11.28 2.48 10.43
CA GLU A 150 -11.21 3.58 11.39
C GLU A 150 -11.39 2.99 12.79
N ASP A 151 -10.82 3.65 13.79
CA ASP A 151 -10.56 3.09 15.11
C ASP A 151 -11.79 2.43 15.78
N ALA A 152 -11.54 1.26 16.38
CA ALA A 152 -12.26 0.64 17.50
C ALA A 152 -13.73 0.16 17.38
N TYR A 153 -14.38 0.13 16.21
CA TYR A 153 -15.68 -0.59 16.12
C TYR A 153 -15.51 -2.07 15.75
N TYR A 154 -15.85 -2.93 16.70
CA TYR A 154 -16.09 -4.36 16.51
C TYR A 154 -17.38 -4.56 15.70
N GLY A 155 -17.34 -5.44 14.69
CA GLY A 155 -18.52 -5.82 13.93
C GLY A 155 -18.54 -5.43 12.45
N PHE A 156 -17.37 -5.28 11.81
CA PHE A 156 -17.35 -5.14 10.35
C PHE A 156 -17.48 -6.51 9.68
N GLU A 157 -18.70 -6.90 9.33
CA GLU A 157 -18.93 -7.92 8.32
C GLU A 157 -18.70 -7.29 6.94
N ASN A 158 -17.48 -7.41 6.42
CA ASN A 158 -17.15 -7.00 5.07
C ASN A 158 -17.97 -7.87 4.10
N GLN A 159 -19.12 -7.35 3.62
CA GLN A 159 -19.87 -7.91 2.49
C GLN A 159 -19.31 -7.42 1.15
N LEU A 160 -18.00 -7.13 1.06
CA LEU A 160 -17.34 -7.23 -0.25
C LEU A 160 -17.57 -8.68 -0.69
N GLY A 161 -18.29 -8.88 -1.79
CA GLY A 161 -18.72 -10.21 -2.28
C GLY A 161 -17.55 -11.10 -2.67
N GLU A 162 -17.63 -11.82 -3.79
CA GLU A 162 -16.43 -12.43 -4.38
C GLU A 162 -15.37 -11.34 -4.53
N GLY A 163 -14.32 -11.42 -3.70
CA GLY A 163 -13.46 -10.28 -3.46
C GLY A 163 -12.74 -9.85 -4.73
N PRO A 164 -12.27 -8.59 -4.77
CA PRO A 164 -11.80 -8.04 -6.02
C PRO A 164 -10.57 -8.78 -6.54
N LEU A 165 -10.63 -9.12 -7.82
CA LEU A 165 -9.52 -9.63 -8.60
C LEU A 165 -8.52 -8.50 -8.78
N PHE A 166 -7.43 -8.56 -8.03
CA PHE A 166 -6.27 -7.73 -8.26
C PHE A 166 -5.56 -8.18 -9.52
N LEU A 167 -5.76 -7.43 -10.61
CA LEU A 167 -4.92 -7.49 -11.81
C LEU A 167 -3.85 -6.39 -11.83
N ALA A 168 -3.66 -5.66 -10.72
CA ALA A 168 -2.67 -4.59 -10.64
C ALA A 168 -1.24 -5.15 -10.63
N THR A 169 -0.64 -5.26 -11.81
CA THR A 169 0.74 -5.74 -12.00
C THR A 169 1.80 -4.76 -11.49
N GLU A 170 1.41 -3.51 -11.24
CA GLU A 170 2.30 -2.42 -10.81
C GLU A 170 2.27 -2.17 -9.29
N LEU A 171 1.51 -2.96 -8.53
CA LEU A 171 1.29 -2.73 -7.10
C LEU A 171 2.59 -2.90 -6.30
N ARG A 172 2.90 -1.90 -5.47
CA ARG A 172 4.11 -1.82 -4.63
C ARG A 172 3.79 -1.77 -3.14
N PHE A 173 2.65 -1.18 -2.80
CA PHE A 173 2.13 -1.13 -1.44
C PHE A 173 0.69 -1.62 -1.43
N LEU A 174 0.42 -2.65 -0.62
CA LEU A 174 -0.92 -3.12 -0.34
C LEU A 174 -1.11 -3.15 1.18
N SER A 175 -2.01 -2.32 1.68
CA SER A 175 -2.53 -2.42 3.04
C SER A 175 -4.03 -2.64 2.97
N TRP A 176 -4.51 -3.76 3.53
CA TRP A 176 -5.94 -4.05 3.58
C TRP A 176 -6.30 -4.71 4.91
N ASP A 177 -6.85 -3.91 5.81
CA ASP A 177 -7.30 -4.38 7.12
C ASP A 177 -8.59 -5.20 6.98
N CYS A 178 -8.73 -6.25 7.79
CA CYS A 178 -9.90 -7.11 7.78
C CYS A 178 -10.16 -7.71 6.38
N TYR A 179 -9.10 -8.16 5.70
CA TYR A 179 -9.19 -8.71 4.35
C TYR A 179 -10.19 -9.89 4.35
N PRO A 180 -11.21 -9.88 3.48
CA PRO A 180 -12.37 -10.75 3.64
C PRO A 180 -12.18 -12.15 3.04
N LEU A 181 -11.18 -12.35 2.19
CA LEU A 181 -10.97 -13.62 1.50
C LEU A 181 -9.98 -14.52 2.25
N LYS A 182 -10.16 -15.83 2.03
CA LYS A 182 -9.31 -16.88 2.59
C LYS A 182 -7.90 -16.93 2.02
N SER A 183 -7.71 -16.35 0.83
CA SER A 183 -6.40 -16.21 0.19
C SER A 183 -6.42 -15.06 -0.82
N LEU A 184 -5.24 -14.53 -1.17
CA LEU A 184 -5.11 -13.62 -2.31
C LEU A 184 -5.42 -14.35 -3.63
N PRO A 185 -5.93 -13.63 -4.65
CA PRO A 185 -6.26 -14.22 -5.94
C PRO A 185 -5.08 -14.92 -6.62
N GLN A 186 -5.34 -15.98 -7.40
CA GLN A 186 -4.29 -16.74 -8.08
C GLN A 186 -3.46 -15.89 -9.05
N ASN A 187 -4.10 -14.93 -9.71
CA ASN A 187 -3.50 -13.97 -10.64
C ASN A 187 -2.76 -12.81 -9.95
N PHE A 188 -2.73 -12.77 -8.62
CA PHE A 188 -1.98 -11.76 -7.88
C PHE A 188 -0.49 -11.84 -8.22
N SER A 189 0.07 -10.72 -8.68
CA SER A 189 1.49 -10.56 -8.95
C SER A 189 2.16 -9.84 -7.77
N ALA A 190 3.18 -10.47 -7.20
CA ALA A 190 3.94 -9.93 -6.09
C ALA A 190 5.33 -9.41 -6.52
N GLU A 191 5.64 -9.41 -7.82
CA GLU A 191 6.99 -9.12 -8.33
C GLU A 191 7.49 -7.71 -7.97
N LYS A 192 6.59 -6.72 -8.04
CA LYS A 192 6.88 -5.32 -7.70
C LYS A 192 6.44 -4.93 -6.29
N LEU A 193 5.79 -5.85 -5.58
CA LEU A 193 5.29 -5.61 -4.24
C LEU A 193 6.44 -5.46 -3.26
N VAL A 194 6.46 -4.35 -2.51
CA VAL A 194 7.50 -4.03 -1.52
C VAL A 194 6.96 -4.24 -0.11
N ILE A 195 5.73 -3.81 0.15
CA ILE A 195 5.08 -3.97 1.45
C ILE A 195 3.69 -4.57 1.26
N LEU A 196 3.41 -5.64 2.01
CA LEU A 196 2.11 -6.27 2.13
C LEU A 196 1.65 -6.22 3.59
N LYS A 197 0.51 -5.58 3.85
CA LYS A 197 -0.16 -5.57 5.14
C LYS A 197 -1.58 -6.10 4.97
N LEU A 198 -1.88 -7.23 5.60
CA LEU A 198 -3.22 -7.84 5.61
C LEU A 198 -3.57 -8.18 7.06
N GLN A 199 -3.64 -7.16 7.91
CA GLN A 199 -3.84 -7.33 9.35
C GLN A 199 -5.29 -7.72 9.65
N LEU A 200 -5.50 -8.47 10.74
CA LEU A 200 -6.83 -8.89 11.21
C LEU A 200 -7.67 -9.60 10.13
N SER A 201 -7.02 -10.34 9.24
CA SER A 201 -7.65 -10.91 8.05
C SER A 201 -8.26 -12.28 8.30
N LYS A 202 -9.22 -12.67 7.44
CA LYS A 202 -9.78 -14.04 7.38
C LYS A 202 -8.95 -14.98 6.49
N LEU A 203 -7.66 -14.68 6.35
CA LEU A 203 -6.76 -15.46 5.52
C LEU A 203 -6.53 -16.81 6.18
N GLU A 204 -6.75 -17.90 5.45
CA GLU A 204 -6.30 -19.24 5.86
C GLU A 204 -4.91 -19.53 5.29
N LYS A 205 -4.58 -18.94 4.14
CA LYS A 205 -3.29 -19.00 3.45
C LYS A 205 -3.06 -17.72 2.65
N LEU A 206 -1.81 -17.34 2.39
CA LEU A 206 -1.53 -16.08 1.67
C LEU A 206 -1.87 -16.16 0.17
N TRP A 207 -1.31 -17.14 -0.54
CA TRP A 207 -1.59 -17.42 -1.96
C TRP A 207 -1.13 -18.83 -2.34
N ASP A 208 -1.59 -19.32 -3.49
CA ASP A 208 -1.15 -20.59 -4.08
C ASP A 208 0.04 -20.43 -5.02
N GLY A 209 0.88 -21.47 -5.05
CA GLY A 209 2.02 -21.59 -5.94
C GLY A 209 3.19 -20.67 -5.59
N VAL A 210 4.21 -20.72 -6.44
CA VAL A 210 5.44 -19.94 -6.24
C VAL A 210 5.28 -18.56 -6.89
N LYS A 211 5.52 -17.50 -6.11
CA LYS A 211 5.52 -16.12 -6.59
C LYS A 211 6.94 -15.58 -6.71
N ASN A 212 7.14 -14.62 -7.61
CA ASN A 212 8.37 -13.82 -7.61
C ASN A 212 8.23 -12.75 -6.53
N LEU A 213 9.09 -12.79 -5.50
CA LEU A 213 9.01 -11.93 -4.30
C LEU A 213 10.25 -11.04 -4.15
N VAL A 214 11.01 -10.87 -5.23
CA VAL A 214 12.30 -10.20 -5.22
C VAL A 214 12.26 -8.75 -4.71
N SER A 215 11.14 -8.05 -4.82
CA SER A 215 11.00 -6.66 -4.34
C SER A 215 10.45 -6.56 -2.92
N LEU A 216 9.96 -7.67 -2.35
CA LEU A 216 9.25 -7.70 -1.08
C LEU A 216 10.22 -7.46 0.07
N LYS A 217 9.90 -6.49 0.92
CA LYS A 217 10.68 -6.10 2.11
C LYS A 217 9.92 -6.28 3.42
N GLY A 218 8.60 -6.08 3.40
CA GLY A 218 7.77 -6.21 4.61
C GLY A 218 6.49 -6.99 4.36
N VAL A 219 6.21 -7.95 5.24
CA VAL A 219 4.95 -8.70 5.30
C VAL A 219 4.40 -8.59 6.73
N TYR A 220 3.18 -8.08 6.86
CA TYR A 220 2.49 -7.87 8.13
C TYR A 220 1.12 -8.54 8.05
N LEU A 221 0.97 -9.64 8.78
CA LEU A 221 -0.26 -10.44 8.84
C LEU A 221 -0.80 -10.53 10.26
N ASP A 222 -0.35 -9.65 11.16
CA ASP A 222 -0.69 -9.67 12.57
C ASP A 222 -2.20 -9.69 12.82
N GLY A 223 -2.60 -10.50 13.81
CA GLY A 223 -3.99 -10.73 14.18
C GLY A 223 -4.82 -11.54 13.16
N SER A 224 -4.19 -12.15 12.15
CA SER A 224 -4.87 -13.08 11.24
C SER A 224 -5.02 -14.46 11.88
N SER A 225 -5.97 -14.58 12.81
CA SER A 225 -6.15 -15.77 13.66
C SER A 225 -6.49 -17.05 12.88
N GLU A 226 -7.02 -16.94 11.66
CA GLU A 226 -7.37 -18.08 10.80
C GLU A 226 -6.19 -18.57 9.93
N LEU A 227 -5.04 -17.88 9.93
CA LEU A 227 -3.90 -18.20 9.08
C LEU A 227 -3.26 -19.51 9.52
N LYS A 228 -3.28 -20.52 8.65
CA LYS A 228 -2.80 -21.88 8.97
C LYS A 228 -1.37 -22.14 8.50
N GLU A 229 -1.01 -21.54 7.37
CA GLU A 229 0.28 -21.77 6.72
C GLU A 229 0.76 -20.53 5.95
N LEU A 230 2.07 -20.48 5.74
CA LEU A 230 2.71 -19.51 4.86
C LEU A 230 3.19 -20.19 3.57
N PRO A 231 3.18 -19.47 2.44
CA PRO A 231 3.78 -19.96 1.20
C PRO A 231 5.31 -20.03 1.33
N ASP A 232 5.97 -20.70 0.38
CA ASP A 232 7.42 -20.64 0.27
C ASP A 232 7.88 -19.19 0.00
N LEU A 233 8.66 -18.65 0.94
CA LEU A 233 9.23 -17.30 0.88
C LEU A 233 10.69 -17.30 0.40
N SER A 234 11.25 -18.41 -0.06
CA SER A 234 12.65 -18.53 -0.52
C SER A 234 13.07 -17.47 -1.56
N LYS A 235 12.12 -17.01 -2.38
CA LYS A 235 12.36 -15.96 -3.40
C LYS A 235 12.27 -14.53 -2.86
N ALA A 236 11.90 -14.33 -1.60
CA ALA A 236 11.82 -13.04 -0.94
C ALA A 236 13.18 -12.60 -0.39
N ILE A 237 14.20 -12.57 -1.26
CA ILE A 237 15.61 -12.34 -0.88
C ILE A 237 15.88 -10.96 -0.25
N ASN A 238 14.92 -10.03 -0.36
CA ASN A 238 14.98 -8.69 0.22
C ASN A 238 14.03 -8.48 1.40
N LEU A 239 13.42 -9.56 1.91
CA LEU A 239 12.50 -9.49 3.05
C LEU A 239 13.28 -9.13 4.32
N GLU A 240 12.83 -8.08 4.99
CA GLU A 240 13.42 -7.52 6.21
C GLU A 240 12.49 -7.73 7.42
N VAL A 241 11.18 -7.67 7.21
CA VAL A 241 10.18 -7.81 8.27
C VAL A 241 9.12 -8.85 7.90
N LEU A 242 8.90 -9.80 8.79
CA LEU A 242 7.78 -10.74 8.79
C LEU A 242 7.08 -10.68 10.14
N ASP A 243 5.95 -9.99 10.20
CA ASP A 243 5.10 -9.92 11.39
C ASP A 243 3.90 -10.86 11.25
N LEU A 244 3.85 -11.85 12.13
CA LEU A 244 2.82 -12.87 12.22
C LEU A 244 2.23 -12.91 13.63
N SER A 245 2.40 -11.83 14.41
CA SER A 245 1.93 -11.81 15.79
C SER A 245 0.43 -12.06 15.90
N SER A 246 0.01 -12.80 16.91
CA SER A 246 -1.39 -13.19 17.13
C SER A 246 -2.03 -13.97 15.97
N CYS A 247 -1.23 -14.72 15.19
CA CYS A 247 -1.73 -15.71 14.23
C CYS A 247 -1.94 -17.06 14.93
N GLU A 248 -3.05 -17.19 15.66
CA GLU A 248 -3.31 -18.32 16.57
C GLU A 248 -3.41 -19.70 15.88
N SER A 249 -3.85 -19.76 14.61
CA SER A 249 -3.94 -21.02 13.85
C SER A 249 -2.64 -21.42 13.15
N LEU A 250 -1.60 -20.59 13.22
CA LEU A 250 -0.35 -20.79 12.49
C LEU A 250 0.53 -21.82 13.22
N THR A 251 0.37 -23.08 12.86
CA THR A 251 1.09 -24.19 13.51
C THR A 251 2.51 -24.42 12.97
N THR A 252 2.78 -24.00 11.74
CA THR A 252 4.08 -24.20 11.10
C THR A 252 4.45 -23.01 10.23
N VAL A 253 5.75 -22.79 10.09
CA VAL A 253 6.31 -21.84 9.13
C VAL A 253 7.27 -22.56 8.19
N HIS A 254 7.26 -22.18 6.91
CA HIS A 254 8.10 -22.84 5.92
C HIS A 254 9.59 -22.62 6.24
N PRO A 255 10.45 -23.67 6.23
CA PRO A 255 11.85 -23.54 6.63
C PRO A 255 12.68 -22.52 5.83
N SER A 256 12.22 -22.14 4.63
CA SER A 256 12.85 -21.11 3.81
C SER A 256 13.07 -19.79 4.55
N ILE A 257 12.25 -19.47 5.56
CA ILE A 257 12.35 -18.23 6.34
C ILE A 257 13.74 -18.13 7.00
N PHE A 258 14.30 -19.25 7.46
CA PHE A 258 15.63 -19.29 8.08
C PHE A 258 16.78 -19.08 7.09
N SER A 259 16.51 -19.10 5.78
CA SER A 259 17.50 -18.83 4.73
C SER A 259 17.47 -17.38 4.22
N LEU A 260 16.58 -16.54 4.74
CA LEU A 260 16.42 -15.15 4.31
C LEU A 260 17.48 -14.25 4.97
N ALA A 261 18.58 -14.02 4.26
CA ALA A 261 19.76 -13.30 4.78
C ALA A 261 19.51 -11.84 5.22
N LYS A 262 18.41 -11.23 4.77
CA LYS A 262 18.05 -9.84 5.11
C LYS A 262 16.93 -9.74 6.15
N LEU A 263 16.40 -10.86 6.63
CA LEU A 263 15.31 -10.84 7.60
C LEU A 263 15.85 -10.34 8.95
N GLU A 264 15.41 -9.17 9.37
CA GLU A 264 15.81 -8.52 10.61
C GLU A 264 14.79 -8.77 11.72
N ILE A 265 13.49 -8.83 11.36
CA ILE A 265 12.38 -8.98 12.30
C ILE A 265 11.52 -10.16 11.87
N LEU A 266 11.45 -11.17 12.74
CA LEU A 266 10.46 -12.25 12.69
C LEU A 266 9.64 -12.19 13.99
N ASN A 267 8.41 -11.71 13.90
CA ASN A 267 7.52 -11.60 15.05
C ASN A 267 6.49 -12.75 15.04
N LEU A 268 6.66 -13.69 15.97
CA LEU A 268 5.76 -14.83 16.20
C LEU A 268 5.06 -14.74 17.57
N SER A 269 5.04 -13.55 18.19
CA SER A 269 4.39 -13.38 19.50
C SER A 269 2.92 -13.79 19.44
N ASN A 270 2.42 -14.47 20.47
CA ASN A 270 1.04 -14.97 20.55
C ASN A 270 0.60 -15.89 19.39
N CYS A 271 1.54 -16.57 18.72
CA CYS A 271 1.24 -17.79 17.96
C CYS A 271 1.23 -18.98 18.93
N ILE A 272 0.32 -19.95 18.75
CA ILE A 272 0.10 -21.07 19.69
C ILE A 272 0.74 -22.36 19.17
#